data_AF-A0A7W0BVB6-F1
#
_entry.id   AF-A0A7W0BVB6-F1
#
_cell.length_a   1.000
_cell.length_b   1.000
_cell.length_c   1.000
_cell.angle_alpha   90.00
_cell.angle_beta   90.00
_cell.angle_gamma   90.00
#
_symmetry.space_group_name_H-M   'P 1'
#
loop_
_entity.id
_entity.type
_entity.pdbx_description
1 polymer ?
#
loop_
_entity_poly.entity_id
_entity_poly.type
_entity_poly.pdbx_seq_one_letter_code
_entity_poly.pdbx_strand_id
1 'polypeptide(L)'
;MSIGKLIGRGNTAEVFELSDKEVLKLFYERVPLEHIEKEYETSRVINQLGIRSPNVGELTELDNKWGIIYEKIIGRSFTQVLSSQPLLLKKCSLFCGFTSFISRKENG
;
A
#
# COMPACT_ATOMS: atom_id res chain seq x y z
N MET A 1 -15.86 10.53 3.05
CA MET A 1 -14.98 9.51 3.66
C MET A 1 -14.30 10.11 4.88
N SER A 2 -14.14 9.37 5.97
CA SER A 2 -13.34 9.83 7.13
C SER A 2 -12.00 9.13 7.10
N ILE A 3 -10.90 9.89 7.00
CA ILE A 3 -9.55 9.34 7.14
C ILE A 3 -9.27 9.11 8.62
N GLY A 4 -8.93 7.88 8.96
CA GLY A 4 -8.51 7.48 10.29
C GLY A 4 -7.02 7.72 10.55
N LYS A 5 -6.45 6.86 11.39
CA LYS A 5 -5.06 7.00 11.85
C LYS A 5 -4.08 6.79 10.70
N LEU A 6 -3.01 7.57 10.69
CA LEU A 6 -1.81 7.28 9.90
C LEU A 6 -1.15 5.99 10.43
N ILE A 7 -1.13 4.94 9.61
CA ILE A 7 -0.58 3.63 9.96
C ILE A 7 0.75 3.34 9.26
N GLY A 8 1.15 4.16 8.27
CA GLY A 8 2.46 4.02 7.64
C GLY A 8 2.86 5.21 6.77
N ARG A 9 4.17 5.34 6.56
CA ARG A 9 4.78 6.32 5.65
C ARG A 9 5.82 5.66 4.76
N GLY A 10 5.82 6.01 3.49
CA GLY A 10 6.82 5.59 2.52
C GLY A 10 7.37 6.77 1.74
N ASN A 11 8.17 6.47 0.72
CA ASN A 11 8.77 7.52 -0.10
C ASN A 11 7.73 8.28 -0.93
N THR A 12 6.73 7.59 -1.47
CA THR A 12 5.77 8.16 -2.44
C THR A 12 4.40 8.48 -1.85
N ALA A 13 4.07 7.93 -0.69
CA ALA A 13 2.73 8.02 -0.13
C ALA A 13 2.75 7.90 1.40
N GLU A 14 1.62 8.24 1.99
CA GLU A 14 1.22 7.90 3.36
C GLU A 14 0.07 6.88 3.30
N VAL A 15 -0.03 6.02 4.30
CA VAL A 15 -1.13 5.04 4.40
C VAL A 15 -1.92 5.32 5.66
N PHE A 16 -3.23 5.52 5.47
CA PHE A 16 -4.19 5.79 6.52
C PHE A 16 -5.19 4.66 6.63
N GLU A 17 -5.71 4.45 7.82
CA GLU A 17 -6.86 3.59 8.05
C GLU A 17 -8.13 4.26 7.50
N LEU A 18 -8.92 3.53 6.71
CA LEU A 18 -10.20 4.00 6.20
C LEU A 18 -11.36 3.28 6.89
N SER A 19 -11.20 1.98 7.15
CA SER A 19 -12.13 1.14 7.90
C SER A 19 -11.38 -0.04 8.53
N ASP A 20 -12.10 -0.90 9.27
CA ASP A 20 -11.52 -2.15 9.80
C ASP A 20 -10.97 -3.08 8.71
N LYS A 21 -11.40 -2.90 7.46
CA LYS A 21 -11.07 -3.75 6.32
C LYS A 21 -10.30 -3.03 5.23
N GLU A 22 -10.12 -1.71 5.32
CA GLU A 22 -9.59 -0.91 4.22
C GLU A 22 -8.58 0.12 4.70
N VAL A 23 -7.63 0.40 3.82
CA VAL A 23 -6.62 1.44 3.99
C VAL A 23 -6.60 2.34 2.76
N LEU A 24 -6.33 3.62 2.98
CA LEU A 24 -6.10 4.59 1.93
C LEU A 24 -4.60 4.84 1.80
N LYS A 25 -4.03 4.52 0.64
CA LYS A 25 -2.68 4.96 0.27
C LYS A 25 -2.79 6.31 -0.44
N LEU A 26 -2.46 7.39 0.25
CA LEU A 26 -2.53 8.76 -0.24
C LEU A 26 -1.15 9.23 -0.72
N PHE A 27 -1.03 9.56 -2.00
CA PHE A 27 0.23 9.93 -2.63
C PHE A 27 0.60 11.39 -2.36
N TYR A 28 1.90 11.67 -2.29
CA TYR A 28 2.40 13.03 -2.22
C TYR A 28 2.18 13.74 -3.56
N GLU A 29 1.90 15.05 -3.54
CA GLU A 29 1.68 15.89 -4.74
C GLU A 29 2.83 15.82 -5.76
N ARG A 30 4.05 15.55 -5.29
CA ARG A 30 5.24 15.38 -6.13
C ARG A 30 5.21 14.11 -7.00
N VAL A 31 4.29 13.19 -6.75
CA VAL A 31 4.17 11.94 -7.50
C VAL A 31 3.27 12.20 -8.71
N PRO A 32 3.77 12.00 -9.94
CA PRO A 32 2.96 12.23 -11.14
C PRO A 32 1.78 11.25 -11.21
N LEU A 33 0.63 11.73 -11.69
CA LEU A 33 -0.60 10.93 -11.79
C LEU A 33 -0.40 9.64 -12.62
N GLU A 34 0.35 9.71 -13.72
CA GLU A 34 0.69 8.54 -14.55
C GLU A 34 1.34 7.40 -13.77
N HIS A 35 2.13 7.70 -12.73
CA HIS A 35 2.75 6.69 -11.87
C HIS A 35 1.72 6.07 -10.92
N ILE A 36 0.75 6.85 -10.47
CA ILE A 36 -0.33 6.42 -9.58
C ILE A 36 -1.31 5.53 -10.36
N GLU A 37 -1.73 5.96 -11.55
CA GLU A 37 -2.58 5.18 -12.45
C GLU A 37 -1.91 3.85 -12.82
N LYS A 38 -0.61 3.87 -13.13
CA LYS A 38 0.14 2.64 -13.39
C LYS A 38 0.16 1.69 -12.19
N GLU A 39 0.31 2.21 -10.96
CA GLU A 39 0.27 1.39 -9.75
C GLU A 39 -1.12 0.78 -9.53
N TYR A 40 -2.17 1.57 -9.75
CA TYR A 40 -3.56 1.12 -9.67
C TYR A 40 -3.85 0.01 -10.68
N GLU A 41 -3.56 0.22 -11.96
CA GLU A 41 -3.80 -0.77 -13.02
C GLU A 41 -2.99 -2.05 -12.82
N THR A 42 -1.73 -1.92 -12.40
CA THR A 42 -0.91 -3.08 -12.05
C THR A 42 -1.55 -3.89 -10.93
N SER A 43 -2.03 -3.22 -9.87
CA SER A 43 -2.70 -3.88 -8.75
C SER A 43 -4.02 -4.53 -9.15
N ARG A 44 -4.78 -3.89 -10.05
CA ARG A 44 -6.03 -4.41 -10.61
C ARG A 44 -5.79 -5.69 -11.38
N VAL A 45 -4.80 -5.71 -12.26
CA VAL A 45 -4.41 -6.89 -13.05
C VAL A 45 -3.94 -8.03 -12.14
N ILE A 46 -3.11 -7.76 -11.13
CA ILE A 46 -2.65 -8.79 -10.17
C ILE A 46 -3.83 -9.44 -9.45
N ASN A 47 -4.82 -8.65 -9.01
CA ASN A 47 -6.04 -9.15 -8.37
C ASN A 47 -6.87 -10.02 -9.33
N GLN A 48 -7.03 -9.60 -10.58
CA GLN A 48 -7.74 -10.37 -11.61
C GLN A 48 -7.07 -11.71 -11.93
N LEU A 49 -5.74 -11.78 -11.84
CA LEU A 49 -4.98 -13.00 -12.04
C LEU A 49 -5.06 -13.98 -10.85
N GLY A 50 -5.77 -13.63 -9.77
CA GLY A 50 -5.93 -14.47 -8.59
C GLY A 50 -4.63 -14.66 -7.80
N ILE A 51 -3.63 -13.81 -8.05
CA ILE A 51 -2.41 -13.77 -7.25
C ILE A 51 -2.79 -13.28 -5.85
N ARG A 52 -2.28 -13.93 -4.82
CA ARG A 52 -2.57 -13.55 -3.43
C ARG A 52 -1.96 -12.18 -3.10
N SER A 53 -2.76 -11.13 -3.29
CA SER A 53 -2.47 -9.72 -3.01
C SER A 53 -3.60 -9.10 -2.19
N PRO A 54 -3.40 -7.95 -1.53
CA PRO A 54 -4.51 -7.14 -1.05
C PRO A 54 -5.43 -6.78 -2.23
N ASN A 55 -6.74 -6.90 -2.01
CA ASN A 55 -7.70 -6.41 -2.97
C ASN A 55 -7.52 -4.91 -3.19
N VAL A 56 -7.55 -4.48 -4.45
CA VAL A 56 -7.54 -3.07 -4.81
C VAL A 56 -8.97 -2.61 -5.05
N GLY A 57 -9.37 -1.53 -4.39
CA GLY A 57 -10.66 -0.90 -4.55
C GLY A 57 -10.61 0.16 -5.64
N GLU A 58 -10.72 1.42 -5.22
CA GLU A 58 -10.87 2.58 -6.08
C GLU A 58 -9.63 3.47 -6.08
N LEU A 59 -9.38 4.13 -7.23
CA LEU A 59 -8.55 5.32 -7.32
C LEU A 59 -9.41 6.53 -6.95
N THR A 60 -9.03 7.25 -5.90
CA THR A 60 -9.78 8.37 -5.33
C THR A 60 -8.94 9.64 -5.28
N GLU A 61 -9.59 10.79 -5.28
CA GLU A 61 -8.98 12.08 -5.01
C GLU A 61 -9.49 12.63 -3.67
N LEU A 62 -8.59 13.17 -2.86
CA LEU A 62 -8.92 13.87 -1.62
C LEU A 62 -8.02 15.09 -1.45
N ASP A 63 -8.61 16.27 -1.26
CA ASP A 63 -7.89 17.52 -1.05
C ASP A 63 -6.79 17.78 -2.10
N ASN A 64 -7.10 17.52 -3.39
CA ASN A 64 -6.18 17.58 -4.54
C ASN A 64 -5.01 16.59 -4.49
N LYS A 65 -5.10 15.54 -3.66
CA LYS A 65 -4.14 14.44 -3.60
C LYS A 65 -4.81 13.16 -4.05
N TRP A 66 -4.11 12.45 -4.93
CA TRP A 66 -4.55 11.14 -5.40
C TRP A 66 -4.26 10.07 -4.36
N GLY A 67 -5.15 9.10 -4.25
CA GLY A 67 -5.01 7.96 -3.38
C GLY A 67 -5.64 6.70 -3.96
N ILE A 68 -5.21 5.54 -3.48
CA ILE A 68 -5.79 4.25 -3.86
C ILE A 68 -6.26 3.54 -2.58
N ILE A 69 -7.50 3.03 -2.62
CA ILE A 69 -8.07 2.23 -1.55
C ILE A 69 -7.65 0.77 -1.74
N TYR A 70 -7.18 0.16 -0.66
CA TYR A 70 -6.79 -1.25 -0.63
C TYR A 70 -7.42 -1.97 0.55
N GLU A 71 -7.58 -3.28 0.42
CA GLU A 71 -7.85 -4.16 1.55
C GLU A 71 -6.74 -4.07 2.60
N LYS A 72 -7.15 -3.96 3.86
CA LYS A 72 -6.28 -4.00 5.01
C LYS A 72 -5.88 -5.45 5.29
N ILE A 73 -4.60 -5.77 5.04
CA ILE A 73 -4.05 -7.07 5.43
C ILE A 73 -3.54 -7.03 6.86
N ILE A 74 -4.09 -7.91 7.71
CA ILE A 74 -3.64 -8.12 9.09
C ILE A 74 -2.67 -9.31 9.08
N GLY A 75 -1.37 -9.03 9.25
CA GLY A 75 -0.32 -10.05 9.25
C GLY A 75 1.04 -9.48 9.63
N ARG A 76 2.05 -10.36 9.80
CA ARG A 76 3.44 -9.93 10.04
C ARG A 76 3.96 -9.15 8.83
N SER A 77 4.64 -8.04 9.08
CA SER A 77 5.15 -7.21 7.98
C SER A 77 6.19 -7.98 7.16
N PHE A 78 6.28 -7.71 5.86
CA PHE A 78 7.32 -8.31 5.02
C PHE A 78 8.72 -7.99 5.55
N THR A 79 8.91 -6.85 6.25
CA THR A 79 10.16 -6.50 6.93
C THR A 79 10.51 -7.49 8.06
N GLN A 80 9.52 -7.95 8.83
CA GLN A 80 9.69 -9.01 9.83
C GLN A 80 9.97 -10.39 9.18
N VAL A 81 9.50 -10.61 7.96
CA VAL A 81 9.80 -11.83 7.17
C VAL A 81 11.18 -11.75 6.53
N LEU A 82 11.59 -10.58 6.03
CA LEU A 82 12.91 -10.33 5.44
C LEU A 82 14.04 -10.44 6.46
N SER A 83 13.81 -10.06 7.72
CA SER A 83 14.78 -10.30 8.80
C SER A 83 14.97 -11.78 9.11
N SER A 84 14.04 -12.65 8.72
CA SER A 84 14.12 -14.09 8.95
C SER A 84 14.52 -14.90 7.70
N GLN A 85 14.28 -14.43 6.47
CA GLN A 85 14.59 -15.16 5.22
C GLN A 85 14.96 -14.24 4.02
N PRO A 86 16.26 -13.96 3.79
CA PRO A 86 16.74 -13.00 2.77
C PRO A 86 16.56 -13.41 1.30
N LEU A 87 16.39 -14.71 1.01
CA LEU A 87 16.46 -15.25 -0.36
C LEU A 87 15.15 -15.11 -1.18
N LEU A 88 14.07 -14.59 -0.60
CA LEU A 88 12.76 -14.47 -1.25
C LEU A 88 12.66 -13.33 -2.27
N LEU A 89 13.72 -12.54 -2.44
CA LEU A 89 13.75 -11.27 -3.19
C LEU A 89 13.62 -11.38 -4.71
N LYS A 90 13.66 -12.57 -5.32
CA LYS A 90 13.69 -12.71 -6.79
C LYS A 90 12.32 -12.71 -7.50
N LYS A 91 11.19 -12.69 -6.77
CA LYS A 91 9.84 -12.73 -7.39
C LYS A 91 8.91 -11.56 -7.06
N CYS A 92 9.26 -10.66 -6.13
CA CYS A 92 8.34 -9.63 -5.63
C CYS A 92 8.93 -8.21 -5.69
N SER A 93 9.36 -7.73 -6.86
CA SER A 93 9.68 -6.31 -7.01
C SER A 93 8.44 -5.43 -7.24
N LEU A 94 7.28 -6.03 -7.60
CA LEU A 94 6.03 -5.31 -7.79
C LEU A 94 5.33 -4.93 -6.46
N PHE A 95 5.70 -5.55 -5.34
CA PHE A 95 5.01 -5.41 -4.06
C PHE A 95 5.72 -4.52 -3.02
N CYS A 96 6.92 -4.04 -3.34
CA CYS A 96 7.80 -3.40 -2.36
C CYS A 96 7.29 -2.02 -1.87
N GLY A 97 6.22 -1.49 -2.47
CA GLY A 97 5.59 -0.24 -2.07
C GLY A 97 4.53 -0.35 -0.97
N PHE A 98 4.16 -1.54 -0.50
CA PHE A 98 3.08 -1.69 0.50
C PHE A 98 3.57 -2.09 1.89
N THR A 99 4.66 -2.84 1.97
CA THR A 99 5.03 -3.55 3.21
C THR A 99 6.01 -2.78 4.11
N SER A 100 6.66 -1.72 3.60
CA SER A 100 7.43 -0.79 4.43
C SER A 100 6.55 0.07 5.34
N PHE A 101 5.24 0.16 5.05
CA PHE A 101 4.32 1.08 5.70
C PHE A 101 3.91 0.64 7.09
N ILE A 102 3.57 -0.63 7.29
CA ILE A 102 3.01 -1.13 8.56
C ILE A 102 4.09 -1.31 9.65
N SER A 103 5.39 -1.28 9.28
CA SER A 103 6.48 -1.58 10.22
C SER A 103 7.03 -0.36 10.98
N ARG A 104 6.52 0.86 10.77
CA ARG A 104 7.08 2.09 11.38
C ARG A 104 6.17 2.70 12.45
N LYS A 105 5.61 1.88 13.34
CA LYS A 105 5.13 2.31 14.66
C LYS A 105 5.11 1.17 15.69
N GLU A 106 6.26 0.55 15.91
CA GLU A 106 6.58 -0.10 17.20
C GLU A 106 8.01 0.30 17.55
N ASN A 107 8.16 1.49 18.14
CA ASN A 107 9.28 1.93 18.98
C ASN A 107 9.05 3.42 19.27
N GLY A 108 8.47 3.69 20.44
CA GLY A 108 8.09 5.02 20.94
C GLY A 108 6.78 4.95 21.71
#